data_AF-A0A6V8KF70-F1
#
_entry.id   AF-A0A6V8KF70-F1
#
_cell.length_a   1.000
_cell.length_b   1.000
_cell.length_c   1.000
_cell.angle_alpha   90.00
_cell.angle_beta   90.00
_cell.angle_gamma   90.00
#
_symmetry.space_group_name_H-M   'P 1'
#
loop_
_entity.id
_entity.type
_entity.pdbx_description
1 polymer ?
#
loop_
_entity_poly.entity_id
_entity_poly.type
_entity_poly.pdbx_seq_one_letter_code
_entity_poly.pdbx_strand_id
1 'polypeptide(L)'
;MRSRVTHAVLLGLGALALVFAAGLAFVVGPRVNQLPYDLERTQTVAEAPNATFMQITNGQVAVNTGTLRSTITVSPDRAQTADLEGDLDGKAVVWVVGQEVVRTDTNDLVSAYSTALALDRKTGAALPWDKQWLDTGSDRQEVDYSGQIYKFPFGTEKKTYQIFDRDILATQPAVFVKTEEIEGLSTYQFTQEIRGGRQEVPADRLQILLGQLIPGATSGQIVYNNTRTVWVEPTTGQYIKVQEKQEKNLVADSGQSVRILDATFTYTDDTVASSADRASSNRQLLQIVTLWAPIGLAVLGLILIAIAIVLASRRGGRHSSPAAVASASSGPKPVKTSS
;
A
#
# COMPACT_ATOMS: atom_id res chain seq x y z
N MET A 1 -20.62 -5.39 -51.83
CA MET A 1 -19.34 -5.66 -51.13
C MET A 1 -19.10 -4.75 -49.92
N ARG A 2 -19.22 -3.42 -50.05
CA ARG A 2 -18.93 -2.46 -48.96
C ARG A 2 -19.55 -2.80 -47.59
N SER A 3 -20.80 -3.26 -47.59
CA SER A 3 -21.51 -3.58 -46.35
C SER A 3 -21.11 -4.91 -45.69
N ARG A 4 -20.58 -5.89 -46.43
CA ARG A 4 -20.10 -7.15 -45.83
C ARG A 4 -18.83 -6.92 -45.02
N VAL A 5 -17.98 -6.02 -45.54
CA VAL A 5 -16.77 -5.56 -44.84
C VAL A 5 -17.14 -4.82 -43.55
N THR A 6 -18.18 -3.98 -43.56
CA THR A 6 -18.57 -3.19 -42.38
C THR A 6 -19.01 -4.05 -41.19
N HIS A 7 -19.84 -5.08 -41.37
CA HIS A 7 -20.25 -5.93 -40.24
C HIS A 7 -19.13 -6.84 -39.75
N ALA A 8 -18.28 -7.34 -40.66
CA ALA A 8 -17.12 -8.15 -40.28
C ALA A 8 -16.12 -7.32 -39.46
N VAL A 9 -15.90 -6.05 -39.83
CA VAL A 9 -15.07 -5.10 -39.08
C VAL A 9 -15.68 -4.82 -37.71
N LEU A 10 -16.99 -4.55 -37.62
CA LEU A 10 -17.67 -4.30 -36.34
C LEU A 10 -17.65 -5.52 -35.41
N LEU A 11 -17.85 -6.74 -35.93
CA LEU A 11 -17.69 -7.99 -35.17
C LEU A 11 -16.25 -8.16 -34.68
N GLY A 12 -15.26 -7.94 -35.55
CA GLY A 12 -13.85 -8.06 -35.19
C GLY A 12 -13.44 -7.06 -34.10
N LEU A 13 -13.86 -5.80 -34.23
CA LEU A 13 -13.60 -4.77 -33.22
C LEU A 13 -14.32 -5.06 -31.91
N GLY A 14 -15.56 -5.55 -31.96
CA GLY A 14 -16.30 -5.90 -30.75
C GLY A 14 -15.67 -7.09 -30.01
N ALA A 15 -15.26 -8.12 -30.74
CA ALA A 15 -14.52 -9.26 -30.17
C ALA A 15 -13.17 -8.82 -29.58
N LEU A 16 -12.43 -7.96 -30.30
CA LEU A 16 -11.16 -7.41 -29.82
C LEU A 16 -11.34 -6.60 -28.54
N ALA A 17 -12.37 -5.74 -28.47
CA ALA A 17 -12.69 -4.97 -27.27
C ALA A 17 -13.00 -5.88 -26.07
N LEU A 18 -13.72 -6.98 -26.27
CA LEU A 18 -13.96 -7.99 -25.22
C LEU A 18 -12.67 -8.70 -24.78
N VAL A 19 -11.77 -9.01 -25.71
CA VAL A 19 -10.46 -9.59 -25.39
C VAL A 19 -9.63 -8.61 -24.56
N PHE A 20 -9.60 -7.33 -24.91
CA PHE A 20 -8.92 -6.31 -24.10
C PHE A 20 -9.58 -6.11 -22.73
N ALA A 21 -10.91 -6.12 -22.65
CA ALA A 21 -11.62 -6.06 -21.38
C ALA A 21 -11.22 -7.21 -20.45
N ALA A 22 -11.18 -8.44 -20.98
CA ALA A 22 -10.74 -9.62 -20.26
C ALA A 22 -9.24 -9.52 -19.87
N GLY A 23 -8.39 -9.03 -20.78
CA GLY A 23 -6.97 -8.77 -20.49
C GLY A 23 -6.79 -7.79 -19.33
N LEU A 24 -7.50 -6.66 -19.32
CA LEU A 24 -7.43 -5.71 -18.22
C LEU A 24 -7.92 -6.33 -16.90
N ALA A 25 -9.08 -6.99 -16.90
CA ALA A 25 -9.67 -7.55 -15.69
C ALA A 25 -8.85 -8.70 -15.08
N PHE A 26 -8.38 -9.65 -15.91
CA PHE A 26 -7.79 -10.90 -15.43
C PHE A 26 -6.26 -10.93 -15.51
N VAL A 27 -5.64 -10.08 -16.33
CA VAL A 27 -4.19 -10.09 -16.56
C VAL A 27 -3.54 -8.84 -15.94
N VAL A 28 -4.09 -7.65 -16.17
CA VAL A 28 -3.50 -6.39 -15.65
C VAL A 28 -3.95 -6.11 -14.22
N GLY A 29 -5.24 -6.25 -13.91
CA GLY A 29 -5.80 -5.94 -12.59
C GLY A 29 -5.06 -6.59 -11.42
N PRO A 30 -4.83 -7.92 -11.44
CA PRO A 30 -4.07 -8.59 -10.39
C PRO A 30 -2.61 -8.14 -10.25
N ARG A 31 -2.02 -7.53 -11.29
CA ARG A 31 -0.62 -7.06 -11.31
C ARG A 31 -0.45 -5.61 -10.84
N VAL A 32 -1.52 -4.80 -10.88
CA VAL A 32 -1.49 -3.40 -10.43
C VAL A 32 -1.90 -3.23 -8.96
N ASN A 33 -2.56 -4.23 -8.36
CA ASN A 33 -2.93 -4.25 -6.94
C ASN A 33 -1.76 -4.64 -6.03
N GLN A 34 -0.60 -4.03 -6.24
CA GLN A 34 0.61 -4.26 -5.48
C GLN A 34 1.58 -3.08 -5.66
N LEU A 35 2.56 -2.96 -4.76
CA LEU A 35 3.61 -1.95 -4.84
C LEU A 35 4.37 -2.09 -6.17
N PRO A 36 4.50 -1.00 -6.94
CA PRO A 36 5.31 -1.01 -8.14
C PRO A 36 6.80 -0.91 -7.78
N TYR A 37 7.68 -1.27 -8.72
CA TYR A 37 9.13 -1.29 -8.50
C TYR A 37 9.78 0.09 -8.68
N ASP A 38 9.11 0.99 -9.40
CA ASP A 38 9.56 2.33 -9.75
C ASP A 38 9.03 3.39 -8.78
N LEU A 39 8.69 3.01 -7.55
CA LEU A 39 8.30 3.96 -6.53
C LEU A 39 9.38 5.02 -6.35
N GLU A 40 8.92 6.25 -6.13
CA GLU A 40 9.76 7.38 -5.82
C GLU A 40 9.95 7.52 -4.31
N ARG A 41 11.02 8.20 -3.91
CA ARG A 41 11.26 8.55 -2.52
C ARG A 41 10.09 9.38 -1.99
N THR A 42 9.61 9.08 -0.79
CA THR A 42 8.57 9.85 -0.11
C THR A 42 9.06 10.37 1.23
N GLN A 43 8.46 11.47 1.69
CA GLN A 43 8.67 12.01 3.02
C GLN A 43 7.34 12.27 3.70
N THR A 44 7.29 12.04 5.00
CA THR A 44 6.16 12.40 5.87
C THR A 44 6.70 13.12 7.09
N VAL A 45 5.96 14.13 7.56
CA VAL A 45 6.37 14.96 8.68
C VAL A 45 5.30 14.88 9.76
N ALA A 46 5.73 14.66 10.99
CA ALA A 46 4.91 14.73 12.19
C ALA A 46 5.50 15.75 13.17
N GLU A 47 4.65 16.46 13.89
CA GLU A 47 5.08 17.38 14.94
C GLU A 47 4.50 16.99 16.30
N ALA A 48 5.27 17.24 17.35
CA ALA A 48 4.89 17.04 18.74
C ALA A 48 5.14 18.35 19.50
N PRO A 49 4.15 19.24 19.60
CA PRO A 49 4.25 20.44 20.43
C PRO A 49 4.27 20.08 21.91
N ASN A 50 4.94 20.90 22.71
CA ASN A 50 5.05 20.73 24.18
C ASN A 50 5.60 19.35 24.60
N ALA A 51 6.48 18.77 23.82
CA ALA A 51 7.12 17.50 24.13
C ALA A 51 8.13 17.67 25.27
N THR A 52 8.22 16.68 26.14
CA THR A 52 9.37 16.47 27.04
C THR A 52 10.27 15.43 26.40
N PHE A 53 11.57 15.69 26.29
CA PHE A 53 12.50 14.77 25.62
C PHE A 53 13.91 14.87 26.18
N MET A 54 14.56 13.73 26.27
CA MET A 54 15.98 13.63 26.53
C MET A 54 16.76 14.00 25.26
N GLN A 55 17.82 14.77 25.44
CA GLN A 55 18.77 15.11 24.39
C GLN A 55 20.20 14.96 24.93
N ILE A 56 21.11 14.54 24.06
CA ILE A 56 22.53 14.47 24.37
C ILE A 56 23.23 15.58 23.59
N THR A 57 23.87 16.52 24.29
CA THR A 57 24.62 17.62 23.69
C THR A 57 26.02 17.63 24.27
N ASN A 58 27.05 17.48 23.42
CA ASN A 58 28.46 17.40 23.84
C ASN A 58 28.71 16.37 24.96
N GLY A 59 28.05 15.22 24.89
CA GLY A 59 28.16 14.12 25.87
C GLY A 59 27.38 14.32 27.17
N GLN A 60 26.72 15.48 27.36
CA GLN A 60 25.85 15.75 28.50
C GLN A 60 24.41 15.39 28.17
N VAL A 61 23.76 14.63 29.06
CA VAL A 61 22.37 14.22 28.93
C VAL A 61 21.49 15.21 29.70
N ALA A 62 20.49 15.78 29.03
CA ALA A 62 19.51 16.65 29.66
C ALA A 62 18.09 16.29 29.21
N VAL A 63 17.12 16.48 30.10
CA VAL A 63 15.68 16.41 29.75
C VAL A 63 15.19 17.83 29.51
N ASN A 64 14.76 18.08 28.28
CA ASN A 64 14.31 19.36 27.79
C ASN A 64 12.80 19.35 27.52
N THR A 65 12.25 20.54 27.31
CA THR A 65 10.92 20.72 26.73
C THR A 65 11.00 21.55 25.45
N GLY A 66 10.06 21.33 24.53
CA GLY A 66 10.01 22.06 23.27
C GLY A 66 9.07 21.40 22.27
N THR A 67 9.10 21.91 21.04
CA THR A 67 8.37 21.30 19.91
C THR A 67 9.34 20.47 19.09
N LEU A 68 8.97 19.22 18.83
CA LEU A 68 9.74 18.30 18.01
C LEU A 68 9.10 18.14 16.64
N ARG A 69 9.94 18.00 15.61
CA ARG A 69 9.56 17.61 14.26
C ARG A 69 10.22 16.29 13.92
N SER A 70 9.42 15.28 13.62
CA SER A 70 9.84 13.98 13.09
C SER A 70 9.63 13.96 11.59
N THR A 71 10.70 13.71 10.82
CA THR A 71 10.65 13.53 9.37
C THR A 71 11.02 12.09 9.06
N ILE A 72 10.09 11.34 8.46
CA ILE A 72 10.33 9.98 7.97
C ILE A 72 10.53 10.04 6.45
N THR A 73 11.66 9.55 5.98
CA THR A 73 11.96 9.35 4.55
C THR A 73 11.90 7.86 4.23
N VAL A 74 11.11 7.49 3.23
CA VAL A 74 11.09 6.13 2.66
C VAL A 74 11.69 6.18 1.27
N SER A 75 12.75 5.40 1.06
CA SER A 75 13.50 5.29 -0.19
C SER A 75 13.49 3.86 -0.71
N PRO A 76 12.85 3.58 -1.86
CA PRO A 76 12.93 2.26 -2.49
C PRO A 76 14.35 1.94 -2.94
N ASP A 77 14.89 0.81 -2.49
CA ASP A 77 16.20 0.32 -2.92
C ASP A 77 16.03 -0.60 -4.13
N ARG A 78 16.06 0.02 -5.31
CA ARG A 78 15.80 -0.68 -6.59
C ARG A 78 16.89 -1.69 -6.93
N ALA A 79 18.15 -1.41 -6.56
CA ALA A 79 19.26 -2.33 -6.79
C ALA A 79 19.09 -3.58 -5.92
N GLN A 80 18.90 -3.39 -4.61
CA GLN A 80 18.72 -4.52 -3.70
C GLN A 80 17.42 -5.29 -3.96
N THR A 81 16.38 -4.62 -4.48
CA THR A 81 15.15 -5.27 -4.93
C THR A 81 15.37 -6.14 -6.17
N ALA A 82 16.18 -5.70 -7.13
CA ALA A 82 16.49 -6.46 -8.33
C ALA A 82 17.36 -7.70 -8.03
N ASP A 83 18.13 -7.65 -6.95
CA ASP A 83 18.99 -8.74 -6.48
C ASP A 83 18.27 -9.71 -5.52
N LEU A 84 16.95 -9.60 -5.35
CA LEU A 84 16.17 -10.54 -4.55
C LEU A 84 16.03 -11.88 -5.28
N GLU A 85 16.20 -12.97 -4.54
CA GLU A 85 16.16 -14.34 -5.05
C GLU A 85 15.11 -15.20 -4.30
N GLY A 86 14.85 -16.40 -4.81
CA GLY A 86 13.97 -17.38 -4.15
C GLY A 86 12.54 -16.87 -3.98
N ASP A 87 11.97 -17.06 -2.78
CA ASP A 87 10.58 -16.69 -2.47
C ASP A 87 10.32 -15.17 -2.45
N LEU A 88 11.37 -14.36 -2.48
CA LEU A 88 11.28 -12.90 -2.49
C LEU A 88 11.24 -12.32 -3.92
N ASP A 89 11.79 -13.02 -4.91
CA ASP A 89 11.79 -12.59 -6.31
C ASP A 89 10.36 -12.42 -6.83
N GLY A 90 10.09 -11.29 -7.50
CA GLY A 90 8.76 -10.94 -7.98
C GLY A 90 7.75 -10.54 -6.89
N LYS A 91 7.96 -10.96 -5.64
CA LYS A 91 7.01 -10.83 -4.53
C LYS A 91 7.28 -9.63 -3.63
N ALA A 92 8.55 -9.27 -3.44
CA ALA A 92 8.96 -8.26 -2.48
C ALA A 92 9.56 -7.00 -3.13
N VAL A 93 9.62 -5.93 -2.35
CA VAL A 93 10.44 -4.73 -2.59
C VAL A 93 11.27 -4.44 -1.35
N VAL A 94 12.46 -3.89 -1.53
CA VAL A 94 13.32 -3.47 -0.43
C VAL A 94 13.19 -1.97 -0.24
N TRP A 95 12.89 -1.54 0.97
CA TRP A 95 12.88 -0.12 1.34
C TRP A 95 14.00 0.16 2.34
N VAL A 96 14.66 1.30 2.16
CA VAL A 96 15.49 1.95 3.17
C VAL A 96 14.69 3.10 3.75
N VAL A 97 14.50 3.09 5.06
CA VAL A 97 13.74 4.12 5.77
C VAL A 97 14.63 4.81 6.77
N GLY A 98 14.60 6.14 6.77
CA GLY A 98 15.26 6.97 7.77
C GLY A 98 14.24 7.84 8.49
N GLN A 99 14.48 8.10 9.77
CA GLN A 99 13.76 9.14 10.51
C GLN A 99 14.76 10.03 11.22
N GLU A 100 14.47 11.32 11.20
CA GLU A 100 15.14 12.31 12.02
C GLU A 100 14.10 13.03 12.88
N VAL A 101 14.41 13.19 14.16
CA VAL A 101 13.64 14.02 15.09
C VAL A 101 14.52 15.18 15.50
N VAL A 102 14.07 16.38 15.19
CA VAL A 102 14.78 17.63 15.52
C VAL A 102 13.91 18.54 16.36
N ARG A 103 14.54 19.46 17.08
CA ARG A 103 13.82 20.58 17.70
C ARG A 103 13.42 21.60 16.64
N THR A 104 12.21 22.15 16.68
CA THR A 104 11.80 23.16 15.68
C THR A 104 12.37 24.55 15.94
N ASP A 105 12.83 24.84 17.16
CA ASP A 105 13.36 26.14 17.56
C ASP A 105 14.86 26.31 17.21
N THR A 106 15.66 25.26 17.39
CA THR A 106 17.11 25.29 17.16
C THR A 106 17.56 24.43 15.98
N ASN A 107 16.70 23.55 15.47
CA ASN A 107 17.05 22.51 14.48
C ASN A 107 18.09 21.50 14.98
N ASP A 108 18.33 21.41 16.29
CA ASP A 108 19.23 20.42 16.86
C ASP A 108 18.62 19.02 16.76
N LEU A 109 19.46 18.04 16.44
CA LEU A 109 19.08 16.62 16.41
C LEU A 109 18.77 16.13 17.83
N VAL A 110 17.63 15.44 17.96
CA VAL A 110 17.19 14.77 19.19
C VAL A 110 17.36 13.27 19.07
N SER A 111 16.93 12.69 17.95
CA SER A 111 17.14 11.28 17.66
C SER A 111 17.10 11.02 16.16
N ALA A 112 17.75 9.96 15.71
CA ALA A 112 17.62 9.46 14.36
C ALA A 112 17.66 7.94 14.36
N TYR A 113 17.07 7.33 13.32
CA TYR A 113 17.31 5.94 13.01
C TYR A 113 17.30 5.74 11.49
N SER A 114 17.87 4.63 11.05
CA SER A 114 17.66 4.11 9.71
C SER A 114 17.48 2.60 9.71
N THR A 115 16.83 2.06 8.68
CA THR A 115 16.58 0.62 8.56
C THR A 115 16.44 0.22 7.11
N ALA A 116 16.76 -1.04 6.79
CA ALA A 116 16.32 -1.69 5.56
C ALA A 116 15.46 -2.91 5.87
N LEU A 117 14.42 -3.10 5.05
CA LEU A 117 13.48 -4.21 5.17
C LEU A 117 12.89 -4.62 3.83
N ALA A 118 12.52 -5.90 3.72
CA ALA A 118 11.79 -6.43 2.57
C ALA A 118 10.29 -6.42 2.89
N LEU A 119 9.48 -5.94 1.95
CA LEU A 119 8.03 -5.82 2.08
C LEU A 119 7.34 -6.61 0.97
N ASP A 120 6.33 -7.39 1.33
CA ASP A 120 5.44 -8.01 0.35
C ASP A 120 4.67 -6.94 -0.41
N ARG A 121 4.73 -6.99 -1.74
CA ARG A 121 4.18 -5.95 -2.60
C ARG A 121 2.65 -5.83 -2.49
N LYS A 122 1.93 -6.91 -2.18
CA LYS A 122 0.46 -6.91 -2.12
C LYS A 122 -0.05 -6.56 -0.73
N THR A 123 0.54 -7.17 0.28
CA THR A 123 0.07 -7.04 1.67
C THR A 123 0.71 -5.88 2.40
N GLY A 124 1.85 -5.35 1.93
CA GLY A 124 2.61 -4.31 2.64
C GLY A 124 3.28 -4.80 3.94
N ALA A 125 3.17 -6.09 4.25
CA ALA A 125 3.80 -6.68 5.43
C ALA A 125 5.29 -6.92 5.20
N ALA A 126 6.08 -6.85 6.26
CA ALA A 126 7.47 -7.30 6.23
C ALA A 126 7.55 -8.81 5.95
N LEU A 127 8.54 -9.18 5.14
CA LEU A 127 8.87 -10.56 4.80
C LEU A 127 10.22 -10.92 5.44
N PRO A 128 10.41 -12.19 5.85
CA PRO A 128 11.72 -12.67 6.28
C PRO A 128 12.77 -12.43 5.20
N TRP A 129 13.83 -11.73 5.57
CA TRP A 129 14.97 -11.42 4.72
C TRP A 129 16.21 -11.25 5.61
N ASP A 130 17.31 -11.87 5.21
CA ASP A 130 18.54 -11.99 5.99
C ASP A 130 19.40 -10.73 6.00
N LYS A 131 19.12 -9.77 5.10
CA LYS A 131 19.81 -8.47 5.05
C LYS A 131 19.00 -7.34 5.71
N GLN A 132 18.01 -7.67 6.53
CA GLN A 132 17.27 -6.69 7.31
C GLN A 132 18.13 -6.13 8.44
N TRP A 133 18.08 -4.83 8.62
CA TRP A 133 18.87 -4.18 9.68
C TRP A 133 18.20 -2.94 10.21
N LEU A 134 18.55 -2.58 11.44
CA LEU A 134 18.16 -1.34 12.11
C LEU A 134 19.40 -0.65 12.68
N ASP A 135 19.48 0.66 12.53
CA ASP A 135 20.50 1.51 13.16
C ASP A 135 19.79 2.62 13.92
N THR A 136 20.06 2.73 15.23
CA THR A 136 19.46 3.74 16.12
C THR A 136 20.49 4.76 16.61
N GLY A 137 21.51 5.04 15.78
CA GLY A 137 22.68 5.85 16.13
C GLY A 137 23.76 5.02 16.81
N SER A 138 23.88 3.74 16.44
CA SER A 138 24.86 2.77 16.94
C SER A 138 25.41 1.96 15.78
N ASP A 139 25.92 0.75 16.04
CA ASP A 139 26.11 -0.22 14.99
C ASP A 139 24.76 -0.73 14.48
N ARG A 140 24.75 -1.21 13.23
CA ARG A 140 23.61 -1.89 12.64
C ARG A 140 23.37 -3.21 13.37
N GLN A 141 22.14 -3.43 13.78
CA GLN A 141 21.66 -4.70 14.33
C GLN A 141 20.75 -5.41 13.33
N GLU A 142 20.84 -6.73 13.27
CA GLU A 142 19.89 -7.57 12.55
C GLU A 142 18.52 -7.50 13.25
N VAL A 143 17.45 -7.43 12.47
CA VAL A 143 16.07 -7.37 12.98
C VAL A 143 15.15 -8.22 12.14
N ASP A 144 14.38 -9.08 12.81
CA ASP A 144 13.32 -9.88 12.19
C ASP A 144 12.01 -9.10 12.10
N TYR A 145 11.90 -8.24 11.09
CA TYR A 145 10.66 -7.52 10.83
C TYR A 145 9.52 -8.47 10.44
N SER A 146 8.34 -8.19 10.97
CA SER A 146 7.11 -8.92 10.67
C SER A 146 5.88 -8.02 10.76
N GLY A 147 4.78 -8.40 10.11
CA GLY A 147 3.55 -7.60 10.13
C GLY A 147 3.65 -6.29 9.35
N GLN A 148 2.70 -5.39 9.58
CA GLN A 148 2.61 -4.08 8.93
C GLN A 148 3.60 -3.10 9.58
N ILE A 149 4.20 -2.21 8.78
CA ILE A 149 5.15 -1.20 9.29
C ILE A 149 4.82 0.17 8.72
N TYR A 150 5.04 0.36 7.42
CA TYR A 150 4.88 1.66 6.74
C TYR A 150 3.63 1.75 5.86
N LYS A 151 2.87 0.66 5.76
CA LYS A 151 1.76 0.50 4.82
C LYS A 151 0.83 -0.59 5.33
N PHE A 152 -0.44 -0.53 4.93
CA PHE A 152 -1.41 -1.63 5.06
C PHE A 152 -1.70 -2.27 3.68
N PRO A 153 -2.33 -3.46 3.63
CA PRO A 153 -2.63 -4.14 2.37
C PRO A 153 -3.49 -3.29 1.41
N PHE A 154 -3.29 -3.50 0.11
CA PHE A 154 -4.30 -3.09 -0.88
C PHE A 154 -5.63 -3.77 -0.56
N GLY A 155 -6.73 -3.03 -0.62
CA GLY A 155 -8.02 -3.53 -0.14
C GLY A 155 -8.01 -3.81 1.36
N THR A 156 -7.50 -2.86 2.15
CA THR A 156 -7.52 -2.94 3.63
C THR A 156 -8.94 -3.21 4.14
N GLU A 157 -9.05 -4.19 5.03
CA GLU A 157 -10.31 -4.65 5.61
C GLU A 157 -10.49 -4.10 7.03
N LYS A 158 -11.73 -4.13 7.54
CA LYS A 158 -12.05 -3.71 8.92
C LYS A 158 -11.76 -4.84 9.92
N LYS A 159 -10.49 -5.22 10.05
CA LYS A 159 -10.02 -6.30 10.93
C LYS A 159 -8.77 -5.90 11.71
N THR A 160 -8.37 -6.71 12.68
CA THR A 160 -7.11 -6.48 13.39
C THR A 160 -5.91 -6.79 12.49
N TYR A 161 -4.91 -5.90 12.52
CA TYR A 161 -3.61 -6.10 11.86
C TYR A 161 -2.49 -6.09 12.90
N GLN A 162 -1.46 -6.91 12.69
CA GLN A 162 -0.24 -6.83 13.50
C GLN A 162 0.65 -5.73 12.95
N ILE A 163 0.96 -4.70 13.75
CA ILE A 163 1.92 -3.66 13.38
C ILE A 163 3.21 -3.88 14.18
N PHE A 164 4.36 -3.88 13.50
CA PHE A 164 5.67 -3.94 14.15
C PHE A 164 5.96 -2.62 14.88
N ASP A 165 6.44 -2.70 16.11
CA ASP A 165 6.96 -1.56 16.84
C ASP A 165 8.46 -1.71 17.04
N ARG A 166 9.20 -0.67 16.62
CA ARG A 166 10.66 -0.65 16.62
C ARG A 166 11.26 -0.59 18.02
N ASP A 167 10.56 0.02 18.98
CA ASP A 167 11.13 0.18 20.32
C ASP A 167 11.14 -1.16 21.07
N ILE A 168 10.11 -1.99 20.88
CA ILE A 168 10.02 -3.33 21.50
C ILE A 168 10.42 -4.48 20.58
N LEU A 169 10.82 -4.18 19.33
CA LEU A 169 11.20 -5.14 18.28
C LEU A 169 10.20 -6.29 18.09
N ALA A 170 8.91 -5.98 18.20
CA ALA A 170 7.84 -6.98 18.14
C ALA A 170 6.57 -6.39 17.55
N THR A 171 5.66 -7.28 17.10
CA THR A 171 4.33 -6.85 16.66
C THR A 171 3.35 -6.77 17.80
N GLN A 172 2.45 -5.78 17.73
CA GLN A 172 1.29 -5.67 18.60
C GLN A 172 0.02 -5.46 17.76
N PRO A 173 -1.16 -5.89 18.23
CA PRO A 173 -2.39 -5.75 17.47
C PRO A 173 -2.80 -4.29 17.32
N ALA A 174 -3.17 -3.91 16.11
CA ALA A 174 -3.85 -2.67 15.77
C ALA A 174 -5.30 -3.00 15.39
N VAL A 175 -6.24 -2.56 16.22
CA VAL A 175 -7.66 -2.89 16.10
C VAL A 175 -8.37 -1.80 15.30
N PHE A 176 -9.26 -2.19 14.39
CA PHE A 176 -10.13 -1.26 13.69
C PHE A 176 -11.07 -0.57 14.70
N VAL A 177 -11.11 0.77 14.66
CA VAL A 177 -11.93 1.58 15.55
C VAL A 177 -13.17 2.10 14.84
N LYS A 178 -12.98 2.83 13.73
CA LYS A 178 -14.07 3.48 13.00
C LYS A 178 -13.66 3.84 11.57
N THR A 179 -14.65 4.24 10.77
CA THR A 179 -14.46 4.91 9.48
C THR A 179 -14.64 6.41 9.67
N GLU A 180 -13.79 7.22 9.04
CA GLU A 180 -13.80 8.69 9.13
C GLU A 180 -13.37 9.30 7.79
N GLU A 181 -13.97 10.44 7.43
CA GLU A 181 -13.59 11.20 6.24
C GLU A 181 -12.44 12.15 6.56
N ILE A 182 -11.35 12.06 5.79
CA ILE A 182 -10.20 12.98 5.86
C ILE A 182 -9.88 13.43 4.44
N GLU A 183 -9.87 14.74 4.19
CA GLU A 183 -9.60 15.30 2.85
C GLU A 183 -10.49 14.68 1.75
N GLY A 184 -11.76 14.39 2.07
CA GLY A 184 -12.73 13.76 1.14
C GLY A 184 -12.47 12.27 0.85
N LEU A 185 -11.59 11.62 1.61
CA LEU A 185 -11.35 10.19 1.54
C LEU A 185 -11.96 9.48 2.76
N SER A 186 -12.76 8.44 2.50
CA SER A 186 -13.14 7.46 3.51
C SER A 186 -11.89 6.71 3.99
N THR A 187 -11.48 6.95 5.23
CA THR A 187 -10.35 6.29 5.89
C THR A 187 -10.80 5.33 6.99
N TYR A 188 -10.03 4.28 7.23
CA TYR A 188 -10.21 3.36 8.35
C TYR A 188 -9.19 3.69 9.44
N GLN A 189 -9.67 3.97 10.64
CA GLN A 189 -8.83 4.21 11.81
C GLN A 189 -8.51 2.88 12.49
N PHE A 190 -7.21 2.63 12.71
CA PHE A 190 -6.70 1.53 13.51
C PHE A 190 -5.91 2.08 14.70
N THR A 191 -6.07 1.45 15.86
CA THR A 191 -5.32 1.84 17.07
C THR A 191 -4.57 0.64 17.64
N GLN A 192 -3.27 0.83 17.89
CA GLN A 192 -2.37 -0.08 18.57
C GLN A 192 -1.98 0.54 19.92
N GLU A 193 -2.06 -0.26 20.98
CA GLU A 193 -1.63 0.14 22.32
C GLU A 193 -0.48 -0.73 22.81
N ILE A 194 0.55 -0.09 23.33
CA ILE A 194 1.71 -0.70 23.98
C ILE A 194 1.78 -0.13 25.39
N ARG A 195 1.72 -1.01 26.40
CA ARG A 195 1.76 -0.65 27.82
C ARG A 195 2.86 -1.45 28.51
N GLY A 196 3.80 -0.78 29.15
CA GLY A 196 4.90 -1.41 29.85
C GLY A 196 5.87 -2.16 28.93
N GLY A 197 5.98 -1.75 27.66
CA GLY A 197 6.97 -2.30 26.74
C GLY A 197 8.38 -2.00 27.25
N ARG A 198 9.35 -2.84 26.89
CA ARG A 198 10.76 -2.61 27.22
C ARG A 198 11.49 -2.24 25.93
N GLN A 199 12.13 -1.07 25.93
CA GLN A 199 12.99 -0.70 24.82
C GLN A 199 14.35 -1.39 24.97
N GLU A 200 14.81 -2.02 23.90
CA GLU A 200 16.17 -2.59 23.86
C GLU A 200 17.20 -1.47 23.65
N VAL A 201 18.13 -1.37 24.59
CA VAL A 201 19.23 -0.40 24.56
C VAL A 201 20.50 -1.13 25.01
N PRO A 202 21.64 -0.95 24.30
CA PRO A 202 22.93 -1.47 24.74
C PRO A 202 23.24 -1.13 26.20
N ALA A 203 23.76 -2.11 26.94
CA ALA A 203 23.92 -2.01 28.39
C ALA A 203 24.86 -0.86 28.80
N ASP A 204 25.91 -0.61 28.03
CA ASP A 204 26.86 0.49 28.20
C ASP A 204 26.17 1.86 28.07
N ARG A 205 25.33 2.04 27.04
CA ARG A 205 24.54 3.27 26.85
C ARG A 205 23.55 3.46 27.97
N LEU A 206 22.86 2.40 28.37
CA LEU A 206 21.90 2.44 29.45
C LEU A 206 22.55 2.85 30.78
N GLN A 207 23.74 2.32 31.07
CA GLN A 207 24.54 2.71 32.25
C GLN A 207 24.92 4.19 32.24
N ILE A 208 25.33 4.73 31.08
CA ILE A 208 25.65 6.16 30.94
C ILE A 208 24.42 7.03 31.21
N LEU A 209 23.27 6.67 30.63
CA LEU A 209 22.02 7.41 30.84
C LEU A 209 21.58 7.37 32.32
N LEU A 210 21.66 6.19 32.95
CA LEU A 210 21.34 6.03 34.38
C LEU A 210 22.26 6.87 35.25
N GLY A 211 23.58 6.81 35.03
CA GLY A 211 24.54 7.57 35.83
C GLY A 211 24.35 9.08 35.76
N GLN A 212 23.91 9.61 34.61
CA GLN A 212 23.68 11.05 34.42
C GLN A 212 22.30 11.52 34.90
N LEU A 213 21.24 10.74 34.66
CA LEU A 213 19.86 11.13 34.96
C LEU A 213 19.36 10.66 36.33
N ILE A 214 19.94 9.58 36.87
CA ILE A 214 19.57 8.97 38.15
C ILE A 214 20.87 8.72 38.95
N PRO A 215 21.46 9.74 39.59
CA PRO A 215 22.73 9.61 40.28
C PRO A 215 22.75 8.45 41.28
N GLY A 216 23.73 7.55 41.11
CA GLY A 216 23.89 6.34 41.91
C GLY A 216 23.27 5.07 41.32
N ALA A 217 22.49 5.17 40.24
CA ALA A 217 21.97 4.01 39.51
C ALA A 217 23.00 3.46 38.52
N THR A 218 23.17 2.14 38.50
CA THR A 218 24.08 1.41 37.59
C THR A 218 23.36 0.38 36.72
N SER A 219 22.09 0.09 37.01
CA SER A 219 21.27 -0.85 36.25
C SER A 219 19.80 -0.42 36.26
N GLY A 220 19.06 -0.84 35.24
CA GLY A 220 17.69 -0.42 35.00
C GLY A 220 17.20 -0.83 33.62
N GLN A 221 16.19 -0.12 33.13
CA GLN A 221 15.58 -0.32 31.82
C GLN A 221 14.88 0.95 31.31
N ILE A 222 14.55 0.98 30.03
CA ILE A 222 13.63 1.97 29.46
C ILE A 222 12.26 1.33 29.30
N VAL A 223 11.28 1.84 30.04
CA VAL A 223 9.87 1.46 29.91
C VAL A 223 9.21 2.37 28.88
N TYR A 224 8.58 1.76 27.88
CA TYR A 224 7.97 2.38 26.73
C TYR A 224 6.46 2.12 26.70
N ASN A 225 5.70 3.19 26.49
CA ASN A 225 4.29 3.14 26.17
C ASN A 225 4.05 3.88 24.86
N ASN A 226 3.14 3.37 24.04
CA ASN A 226 2.70 4.06 22.84
C ASN A 226 1.22 3.80 22.61
N THR A 227 0.49 4.84 22.22
CA THR A 227 -0.81 4.71 21.56
C THR A 227 -0.64 5.22 20.14
N ARG A 228 -0.52 4.28 19.20
CA ARG A 228 -0.40 4.55 17.77
C ARG A 228 -1.78 4.48 17.14
N THR A 229 -2.19 5.56 16.50
CA THR A 229 -3.42 5.62 15.70
C THR A 229 -3.07 5.93 14.25
N VAL A 230 -3.56 5.11 13.33
CA VAL A 230 -3.29 5.21 11.90
C VAL A 230 -4.60 5.27 11.15
N TRP A 231 -4.75 6.26 10.26
CA TRP A 231 -5.88 6.37 9.34
C TRP A 231 -5.43 5.93 7.96
N VAL A 232 -6.09 4.91 7.42
CA VAL A 232 -5.70 4.22 6.19
C VAL A 232 -6.76 4.40 5.12
N GLU A 233 -6.37 4.82 3.90
CA GLU A 233 -7.29 4.76 2.76
C GLU A 233 -7.40 3.30 2.28
N PRO A 234 -8.62 2.71 2.27
CA PRO A 234 -8.75 1.27 2.20
C PRO A 234 -8.42 0.65 0.84
N THR A 235 -8.56 1.40 -0.25
CA THR A 235 -8.28 0.85 -1.60
C THR A 235 -6.79 0.61 -1.77
N THR A 236 -6.00 1.63 -1.45
CA THR A 236 -4.56 1.65 -1.65
C THR A 236 -3.81 1.09 -0.45
N GLY A 237 -4.37 1.14 0.76
CA GLY A 237 -3.69 0.79 2.01
C GLY A 237 -2.64 1.83 2.44
N GLN A 238 -2.71 3.06 1.93
CA GLN A 238 -1.79 4.15 2.31
C GLN A 238 -2.19 4.80 3.63
N TYR A 239 -1.20 5.22 4.41
CA TYR A 239 -1.43 6.05 5.59
C TYR A 239 -1.77 7.46 5.15
N ILE A 240 -2.92 7.96 5.59
CA ILE A 240 -3.38 9.33 5.38
C ILE A 240 -2.99 10.21 6.55
N LYS A 241 -3.11 9.66 7.77
CA LYS A 241 -2.73 10.32 9.01
C LYS A 241 -2.14 9.30 9.97
N VAL A 242 -1.15 9.73 10.73
CA VAL A 242 -0.62 8.98 11.87
C VAL A 242 -0.56 9.91 13.07
N GLN A 243 -0.94 9.38 14.23
CA GLN A 243 -0.69 9.98 15.53
C GLN A 243 -0.08 8.94 16.46
N GLU A 244 0.98 9.30 17.16
CA GLU A 244 1.61 8.47 18.18
C GLU A 244 1.78 9.25 19.47
N LYS A 245 1.14 8.78 20.53
CA LYS A 245 1.40 9.26 21.89
C LYS A 245 2.44 8.36 22.52
N GLN A 246 3.70 8.79 22.51
CA GLN A 246 4.83 8.04 23.03
C GLN A 246 5.24 8.54 24.41
N GLU A 247 5.45 7.60 25.33
CA GLU A 247 6.04 7.87 26.64
C GLU A 247 7.21 6.90 26.87
N LYS A 248 8.38 7.41 27.22
CA LYS A 248 9.56 6.63 27.61
C LYS A 248 10.05 7.08 28.97
N ASN A 249 10.22 6.13 29.88
CA ASN A 249 10.76 6.37 31.20
C ASN A 249 12.04 5.56 31.36
N LEU A 250 13.12 6.22 31.74
CA LEU A 250 14.29 5.54 32.28
C LEU A 250 13.95 5.13 33.72
N VAL A 251 14.06 3.84 34.03
CA VAL A 251 13.71 3.29 35.34
C VAL A 251 14.91 2.52 35.88
N ALA A 252 15.44 2.96 37.02
CA ALA A 252 16.49 2.24 37.73
C ALA A 252 15.89 1.04 38.49
N ASP A 253 16.70 0.01 38.77
CA ASP A 253 16.25 -1.15 39.56
C ASP A 253 15.86 -0.79 41.01
N SER A 254 16.32 0.37 41.51
CA SER A 254 15.88 0.96 42.78
C SER A 254 14.42 1.43 42.77
N GLY A 255 13.78 1.48 41.59
CA GLY A 255 12.44 2.02 41.37
C GLY A 255 12.41 3.53 41.07
N GLN A 256 13.54 4.24 41.15
CA GLN A 256 13.62 5.63 40.71
C GLN A 256 13.41 5.72 39.20
N SER A 257 12.69 6.76 38.75
CA SER A 257 12.36 6.92 37.35
C SER A 257 12.42 8.37 36.88
N VAL A 258 12.88 8.55 35.64
CA VAL A 258 12.94 9.83 34.94
C VAL A 258 12.24 9.70 33.60
N ARG A 259 11.32 10.62 33.30
CA ARG A 259 10.67 10.74 32.00
C ARG A 259 11.68 11.25 30.98
N ILE A 260 11.97 10.45 29.95
CA ILE A 260 12.92 10.78 28.89
C ILE A 260 12.25 11.03 27.53
N LEU A 261 10.98 10.67 27.39
CA LEU A 261 10.12 11.12 26.29
C LEU A 261 8.68 11.18 26.76
N ASP A 262 8.01 12.29 26.50
CA ASP A 262 6.56 12.45 26.51
C ASP A 262 6.20 13.33 25.31
N ALA A 263 5.70 12.71 24.25
CA ALA A 263 5.47 13.39 22.99
C ALA A 263 4.26 12.80 22.27
N THR A 264 3.41 13.68 21.72
CA THR A 264 2.34 13.28 20.81
C THR A 264 2.69 13.72 19.40
N PHE A 265 3.32 12.86 18.62
CA PHE A 265 3.64 13.13 17.23
C PHE A 265 2.37 12.97 16.39
N THR A 266 1.98 14.00 15.65
CA THR A 266 0.86 13.95 14.71
C THR A 266 1.33 14.43 13.35
N TYR A 267 0.95 13.72 12.28
CA TYR A 267 1.21 14.19 10.92
C TYR A 267 0.74 15.63 10.74
N THR A 268 1.59 16.46 10.12
CA THR A 268 1.26 17.85 9.78
C THR A 268 0.15 17.89 8.74
N ASP A 269 -0.56 19.02 8.67
CA ASP A 269 -1.64 19.21 7.68
C ASP A 269 -1.12 19.02 6.24
N ASP A 270 0.08 19.53 5.92
CA ASP A 270 0.74 19.32 4.62
C ASP A 270 0.99 17.82 4.32
N THR A 271 1.38 17.05 5.35
CA THR A 271 1.60 15.61 5.22
C THR A 271 0.28 14.89 4.99
N VAL A 272 -0.79 15.29 5.68
CA VAL A 272 -2.14 14.73 5.49
C VAL A 272 -2.67 15.03 4.10
N ALA A 273 -2.64 16.29 3.67
CA ALA A 273 -3.09 16.72 2.34
C ALA A 273 -2.32 16.01 1.22
N SER A 274 -0.98 16.02 1.26
CA SER A 274 -0.17 15.35 0.24
C SER A 274 -0.34 13.82 0.25
N SER A 275 -0.65 13.20 1.40
CA SER A 275 -0.97 11.76 1.48
C SER A 275 -2.34 11.46 0.89
N ALA A 276 -3.34 12.32 1.15
CA ALA A 276 -4.66 12.22 0.57
C ALA A 276 -4.63 12.37 -0.96
N ASP A 277 -3.91 13.37 -1.48
CA ASP A 277 -3.77 13.58 -2.93
C ASP A 277 -3.16 12.37 -3.64
N ARG A 278 -2.10 11.79 -3.07
CA ARG A 278 -1.46 10.57 -3.58
C ARG A 278 -2.40 9.37 -3.50
N ALA A 279 -3.12 9.20 -2.39
CA ALA A 279 -4.07 8.10 -2.23
C ALA A 279 -5.25 8.21 -3.19
N SER A 280 -5.81 9.42 -3.37
CA SER A 280 -6.87 9.72 -4.32
C SER A 280 -6.45 9.40 -5.75
N SER A 281 -5.28 9.90 -6.17
CA SER A 281 -4.73 9.67 -7.52
C SER A 281 -4.50 8.18 -7.79
N ASN A 282 -3.87 7.47 -6.85
CA ASN A 282 -3.62 6.03 -6.97
C ASN A 282 -4.92 5.22 -6.98
N ARG A 283 -5.88 5.57 -6.12
CA ARG A 283 -7.21 4.94 -6.10
C ARG A 283 -7.94 5.13 -7.43
N GLN A 284 -7.94 6.33 -8.00
CA GLN A 284 -8.60 6.60 -9.28
C GLN A 284 -7.97 5.78 -10.41
N LEU A 285 -6.64 5.75 -10.50
CA LEU A 285 -5.93 4.93 -11.48
C LEU A 285 -6.26 3.44 -11.32
N LEU A 286 -6.24 2.93 -10.09
CA LEU A 286 -6.61 1.55 -9.81
C LEU A 286 -8.05 1.26 -10.22
N GLN A 287 -9.01 2.11 -9.89
CA GLN A 287 -10.42 1.95 -10.28
C GLN A 287 -10.61 2.00 -11.80
N ILE A 288 -9.91 2.88 -12.50
CA ILE A 288 -9.96 2.95 -13.96
C ILE A 288 -9.49 1.64 -14.56
N VAL A 289 -8.31 1.16 -14.16
CA VAL A 289 -7.69 -0.04 -14.74
C VAL A 289 -8.43 -1.32 -14.37
N THR A 290 -8.88 -1.43 -13.11
CA THR A 290 -9.45 -2.68 -12.57
C THR A 290 -10.96 -2.80 -12.76
N LEU A 291 -11.68 -1.69 -12.91
CA LEU A 291 -13.15 -1.68 -12.93
C LEU A 291 -13.70 -0.98 -14.17
N TRP A 292 -13.42 0.31 -14.34
CA TRP A 292 -14.12 1.13 -15.33
C TRP A 292 -13.71 0.85 -16.77
N ALA A 293 -12.41 0.70 -17.06
CA ALA A 293 -11.93 0.40 -18.40
C ALA A 293 -12.36 -1.00 -18.88
N PRO A 294 -12.25 -2.09 -18.08
CA PRO A 294 -12.82 -3.39 -18.44
C PRO A 294 -14.32 -3.31 -18.76
N ILE A 295 -15.12 -2.66 -17.90
CA ILE A 295 -16.58 -2.54 -18.11
C ILE A 295 -16.88 -1.72 -19.38
N GLY A 296 -16.22 -0.57 -19.55
CA GLY A 296 -16.42 0.28 -20.72
C GLY A 296 -16.09 -0.44 -22.03
N LEU A 297 -14.97 -1.17 -22.08
CA LEU A 297 -14.59 -1.98 -23.23
C LEU A 297 -15.55 -3.15 -23.46
N ALA A 298 -16.03 -3.80 -22.40
CA ALA A 298 -16.98 -4.88 -22.51
C ALA A 298 -18.33 -4.41 -23.08
N VAL A 299 -18.87 -3.31 -22.54
CA VAL A 299 -20.12 -2.71 -23.03
C VAL A 299 -19.97 -2.25 -24.48
N LEU A 300 -18.88 -1.55 -24.81
CA LEU A 300 -18.59 -1.14 -26.18
C LEU A 300 -18.50 -2.36 -27.11
N GLY A 301 -17.80 -3.42 -26.69
CA GLY A 301 -17.67 -4.66 -27.45
C GLY A 301 -19.01 -5.32 -27.75
N LEU A 302 -19.87 -5.44 -26.73
CA LEU A 302 -21.22 -5.99 -26.87
C LEU A 302 -22.11 -5.14 -27.80
N ILE A 303 -22.03 -3.81 -27.69
CA ILE A 303 -22.78 -2.90 -28.58
C ILE A 303 -22.34 -3.07 -30.03
N LEU A 304 -21.03 -3.12 -30.30
CA LEU A 304 -20.50 -3.32 -31.65
C LEU A 304 -20.93 -4.66 -32.26
N ILE A 305 -20.92 -5.74 -31.46
CA ILE A 305 -21.40 -7.05 -31.87
C ILE A 305 -22.90 -7.03 -32.17
N ALA A 306 -23.71 -6.44 -31.29
CA ALA A 306 -25.16 -6.33 -31.48
C ALA A 306 -25.52 -5.57 -32.76
N ILE A 307 -24.86 -4.42 -33.01
CA ILE A 307 -25.05 -3.63 -34.24
C ILE A 307 -24.68 -4.48 -35.46
N ALA A 308 -23.57 -5.21 -35.42
CA ALA A 308 -23.15 -6.04 -36.54
C ALA A 308 -24.16 -7.17 -36.84
N ILE A 309 -24.73 -7.80 -35.81
CA ILE A 309 -25.79 -8.83 -35.94
C ILE A 309 -27.07 -8.23 -36.53
N VAL A 310 -27.52 -7.05 -36.06
CA VAL A 310 -28.71 -6.37 -36.58
C VAL A 310 -28.53 -6.01 -38.05
N LEU A 311 -27.37 -5.49 -38.44
CA LEU A 311 -27.12 -5.12 -39.82
C LEU A 311 -26.92 -6.35 -40.75
N ALA A 312 -26.46 -7.48 -40.21
CA ALA A 312 -26.41 -8.75 -40.92
C ALA A 312 -27.81 -9.35 -41.13
N SER A 313 -28.67 -9.35 -40.10
CA SER A 313 -30.02 -9.93 -40.13
C SER A 313 -31.00 -9.15 -41.03
N ARG A 314 -30.89 -7.82 -41.10
CA ARG A 314 -31.69 -6.97 -42.02
C ARG A 314 -31.47 -7.28 -43.52
N ARG A 315 -30.47 -8.09 -43.88
CA ARG A 315 -30.26 -8.57 -45.25
C ARG A 315 -30.73 -10.00 -45.52
N GLY A 316 -30.99 -10.81 -44.50
CA GLY A 316 -31.50 -12.18 -44.67
C GLY A 316 -32.96 -12.25 -45.13
N GLY A 317 -33.72 -11.17 -44.97
CA GLY A 317 -35.16 -11.08 -45.29
C GLY A 317 -35.52 -10.85 -46.76
N ARG A 318 -34.63 -11.13 -47.72
CA ARG A 318 -34.94 -11.02 -49.17
C ARG A 318 -34.84 -12.34 -49.93
N HIS A 319 -35.00 -13.46 -49.23
CA HIS A 319 -35.23 -14.78 -49.83
C HIS A 319 -36.53 -15.41 -49.32
N SER A 320 -37.61 -15.12 -50.05
CA SER A 320 -38.86 -15.91 -50.13
C SER A 320 -39.33 -15.69 -51.58
N SER A 321 -39.52 -16.69 -52.45
CA SER A 321 -40.09 -18.03 -52.23
C SER A 321 -39.44 -19.14 -53.07
N PRO A 322 -39.60 -20.41 -52.64
CA PRO A 322 -39.40 -21.59 -53.48
C PRO A 322 -40.64 -21.82 -54.37
N ALA A 323 -40.46 -22.02 -55.68
CA ALA A 323 -41.51 -22.55 -56.53
C ALA A 323 -41.40 -24.09 -56.55
N ALA A 324 -42.37 -24.74 -55.91
CA ALA A 324 -42.57 -26.18 -55.95
C ALA A 324 -43.26 -26.62 -57.26
N VAL A 325 -42.93 -27.84 -57.64
CA VAL A 325 -43.23 -28.59 -58.87
C VAL A 325 -44.73 -28.91 -59.04
N ALA A 326 -45.21 -28.92 -60.29
CA ALA A 326 -46.36 -29.74 -60.70
C ALA A 326 -46.06 -30.41 -62.06
N SER A 327 -46.25 -31.72 -62.09
CA SER A 327 -45.96 -32.67 -63.18
C SER A 327 -47.24 -33.23 -63.81
N ALA A 328 -47.10 -33.81 -65.03
CA ALA A 328 -48.01 -34.72 -65.76
C ALA A 328 -49.19 -34.07 -66.52
N SER A 329 -49.64 -34.50 -67.72
CA SER A 329 -49.29 -35.57 -68.68
C SER A 329 -50.23 -35.44 -69.90
N SER A 330 -49.79 -35.78 -71.13
CA SER A 330 -50.60 -36.56 -72.12
C SER A 330 -49.84 -36.75 -73.45
N GLY A 331 -49.45 -37.99 -73.75
CA GLY A 331 -49.30 -38.49 -75.14
C GLY A 331 -50.67 -38.87 -75.74
N PRO A 332 -50.77 -39.31 -77.02
CA PRO A 332 -50.12 -40.55 -77.48
C PRO A 332 -49.52 -40.58 -78.92
N LYS A 333 -48.74 -41.66 -79.16
CA LYS A 333 -48.03 -42.22 -80.35
C LYS A 333 -48.97 -42.67 -81.53
N PRO A 334 -48.52 -43.43 -82.57
CA PRO A 334 -47.43 -43.29 -83.59
C PRO A 334 -47.85 -43.73 -85.04
N VAL A 335 -47.03 -43.55 -86.09
CA VAL A 335 -46.98 -44.36 -87.37
C VAL A 335 -45.58 -44.12 -88.05
N LYS A 336 -44.64 -45.09 -88.16
CA LYS A 336 -44.25 -46.00 -89.31
C LYS A 336 -44.13 -45.28 -90.70
N THR A 337 -43.17 -45.47 -91.62
CA THR A 337 -42.24 -46.55 -92.03
C THR A 337 -41.22 -46.02 -93.07
N SER A 338 -40.08 -46.73 -93.20
CA SER A 338 -39.09 -46.86 -94.32
C SER A 338 -39.12 -45.96 -95.57
N SER A 339 -37.95 -45.45 -95.95
CA SER A 339 -37.14 -45.95 -97.09
C SER A 339 -35.73 -45.36 -97.02
#